data_AF-A0A6M2CJX8-F1
#
_entry.id   AF-A0A6M2CJX8-F1
#
_cell.length_a   1.000
_cell.length_b   1.000
_cell.length_c   1.000
_cell.angle_alpha   90.00
_cell.angle_beta   90.00
_cell.angle_gamma   90.00
#
_symmetry.space_group_name_H-M   'P 1'
#
loop_
_entity.id
_entity.type
_entity.pdbx_description
1 polymer ?
#
loop_
_entity_poly.entity_id
_entity_poly.type
_entity_poly.pdbx_seq_one_letter_code
_entity_poly.pdbx_strand_id
1 'polypeptide(L)'
;LALCLGRVVFIPLFLFCNAYPRYNLPVLFESDTAFIVLMVLFSVSNGYLVTPALTHASKSTSTENQEMAGSMAAVFLGLGLLLGSLSSYGTVKLL
;
A
#
# COMPACT_ATOMS: atom_id res chain seq x y z
N LEU A 1 -12.08 5.79 -3.22
CA LEU A 1 -12.10 4.35 -3.59
C LEU A 1 -11.33 4.06 -4.88
N ALA A 2 -11.66 4.69 -6.02
CA ALA A 2 -10.99 4.43 -7.30
C ALA A 2 -9.45 4.57 -7.24
N LEU A 3 -8.94 5.64 -6.63
CA LEU A 3 -7.50 5.83 -6.41
C LEU A 3 -6.87 4.74 -5.53
N CYS A 4 -7.60 4.21 -4.54
CA CYS A 4 -7.11 3.12 -3.69
C CYS A 4 -7.01 1.81 -4.48
N LEU A 5 -8.01 1.50 -5.31
CA LEU A 5 -7.99 0.31 -6.17
C LEU A 5 -6.92 0.41 -7.26
N GLY A 6 -6.72 1.59 -7.84
CA GLY A 6 -5.66 1.84 -8.81
C GLY A 6 -4.28 1.50 -8.28
N ARG A 7 -4.04 1.59 -6.97
CA ARG A 7 -2.73 1.28 -6.37
C ARG A 7 -2.35 -0.20 -6.44
N VAL A 8 -3.29 -1.10 -6.73
CA VAL A 8 -2.99 -2.51 -6.97
C VAL A 8 -2.08 -2.69 -8.19
N VAL A 9 -2.08 -1.74 -9.15
CA VAL A 9 -1.19 -1.75 -10.32
C VAL A 9 0.29 -1.63 -9.95
N PHE A 10 0.61 -1.03 -8.80
CA PHE A 10 2.00 -0.90 -8.36
C PHE A 10 2.61 -2.26 -7.99
N ILE A 11 1.79 -3.26 -7.58
CA ILE A 11 2.27 -4.59 -7.22
C ILE A 11 2.97 -5.29 -8.39
N PRO A 12 2.33 -5.50 -9.57
CA PRO A 12 3.01 -6.10 -10.71
C PRO A 12 4.15 -5.21 -11.23
N LEU A 13 4.01 -3.88 -11.20
CA LEU A 13 5.09 -2.96 -11.62
C LEU A 13 6.35 -3.15 -10.76
N PHE A 14 6.22 -3.31 -9.44
CA PHE A 14 7.34 -3.60 -8.55
C PHE A 14 7.92 -5.01 -8.76
N LEU A 15 7.08 -6.01 -9.08
CA LEU A 15 7.56 -7.36 -9.41
C LEU A 15 8.38 -7.42 -10.71
N PHE A 16 8.06 -6.57 -11.69
CA PHE A 16 8.82 -6.45 -12.94
C PHE A 16 10.09 -5.59 -12.83
N CYS A 17 10.32 -4.93 -11.70
CA CYS A 17 11.58 -4.25 -11.40
C CYS A 17 12.70 -5.26 -11.12
N ASN A 18 13.94 -4.78 -11.10
CA ASN A 18 15.14 -5.60 -10.91
C ASN A 18 15.33 -6.11 -9.46
N ALA A 19 14.40 -6.93 -8.96
CA ALA A 19 14.53 -7.61 -7.66
C ALA A 19 15.21 -8.99 -7.82
N TYR A 20 16.05 -9.38 -6.87
CA TYR A 20 16.78 -10.66 -6.84
C TYR A 20 16.63 -11.33 -5.46
N PRO A 21 16.57 -12.68 -5.34
CA PRO A 21 16.57 -13.72 -6.38
C PRO A 21 15.21 -13.92 -7.05
N ARG A 22 15.19 -14.32 -8.33
CA ARG A 22 13.98 -14.52 -9.15
C ARG A 22 14.09 -15.79 -9.99
N TYR A 23 12.98 -16.50 -10.14
CA TYR A 23 12.88 -17.81 -10.81
C TYR A 23 11.81 -17.88 -11.89
N ASN A 24 10.72 -17.08 -11.81
CA ASN A 24 9.55 -17.27 -12.67
C ASN A 24 9.19 -16.05 -13.54
N LEU A 25 9.63 -14.82 -13.21
CA LEU A 25 9.27 -13.60 -13.95
C LEU A 25 10.45 -12.95 -14.71
N PRO A 26 10.24 -12.46 -15.95
CA PRO A 26 11.23 -11.66 -16.68
C PRO A 26 11.32 -10.23 -16.13
N VAL A 27 12.48 -9.58 -16.25
CA VAL A 27 12.63 -8.15 -15.88
C VAL A 27 12.29 -7.27 -17.07
N LEU A 28 11.37 -6.33 -16.85
CA LEU A 28 11.01 -5.30 -17.81
C LEU A 28 11.71 -3.97 -17.49
N PHE A 29 12.01 -3.73 -16.21
CA PHE A 29 12.65 -2.51 -15.73
C PHE A 29 13.97 -2.83 -15.04
N GLU A 30 15.07 -2.85 -15.80
CA GLU A 30 16.42 -3.10 -15.28
C GLU A 30 16.99 -1.92 -14.48
N SER A 31 16.50 -0.70 -14.76
CA SER A 31 16.98 0.54 -14.13
C SER A 31 16.40 0.74 -12.73
N ASP A 32 17.28 0.89 -11.73
CA ASP A 32 16.90 1.25 -10.36
C ASP A 32 16.19 2.61 -10.26
N THR A 33 16.37 3.49 -11.26
CA THR A 33 15.69 4.78 -11.31
C THR A 33 14.18 4.59 -11.48
N ALA A 34 13.74 3.62 -12.27
CA ALA A 34 12.33 3.32 -12.44
C ALA A 34 11.71 2.84 -11.12
N PHE A 35 12.43 1.98 -10.39
CA PHE A 35 12.01 1.53 -9.06
C PHE A 35 11.87 2.70 -8.07
N ILE A 36 12.84 3.61 -8.01
CA ILE A 36 12.80 4.79 -7.12
C ILE A 36 11.60 5.66 -7.45
N VAL A 37 11.35 5.95 -8.73
CA VAL A 37 10.20 6.77 -9.14
C VAL A 37 8.88 6.11 -8.75
N LEU A 38 8.72 4.81 -8.99
CA LEU A 38 7.53 4.06 -8.59
C LEU A 38 7.35 4.05 -7.06
N MET A 39 8.43 3.90 -6.30
CA MET A 39 8.42 3.96 -4.83
C MET A 39 7.96 5.32 -4.32
N VAL A 40 8.46 6.41 -4.90
CA VAL A 40 8.04 7.78 -4.55
C VAL A 40 6.54 7.97 -4.83
N LEU A 41 6.07 7.59 -6.02
CA LEU A 41 4.65 7.70 -6.38
C LEU A 41 3.75 6.85 -5.46
N PHE A 42 4.16 5.63 -5.13
CA PHE A 42 3.43 4.76 -4.22
C PHE A 42 3.40 5.31 -2.78
N SER A 43 4.52 5.86 -2.31
CA SER A 43 4.62 6.44 -0.96
C SER A 43 3.80 7.73 -0.82
N VAL A 44 3.91 8.65 -1.79
CA VAL A 44 3.14 9.89 -1.80
C VAL A 44 1.63 9.62 -1.89
N SER A 45 1.22 8.69 -2.77
CA SER A 45 -0.20 8.31 -2.88
C SER A 45 -0.73 7.64 -1.60
N ASN A 46 0.07 6.85 -0.88
CA ASN A 46 -0.31 6.36 0.45
C ASN A 46 -0.56 7.50 1.43
N GLY A 47 0.42 8.38 1.62
CA GLY A 47 0.32 9.47 2.58
C GLY A 47 -0.90 10.35 2.32
N TYR A 48 -1.13 10.69 1.05
CA TYR A 48 -2.24 11.54 0.65
C TYR A 48 -3.62 10.88 0.84
N LEU A 49 -3.73 9.56 0.73
CA LEU A 49 -5.01 8.86 0.88
C LEU A 49 -5.30 8.46 2.34
N VAL A 50 -4.29 8.04 3.09
CA VAL A 50 -4.43 7.52 4.46
C VAL A 50 -4.73 8.65 5.44
N THR A 51 -4.03 9.79 5.34
CA THR A 51 -4.20 10.91 6.28
C THR A 51 -5.63 11.47 6.29
N PRO A 52 -6.26 11.77 5.13
CA PRO A 52 -7.66 12.18 5.10
C PRO A 52 -8.59 11.05 5.54
N ALA A 53 -8.34 9.80 5.15
CA ALA A 53 -9.21 8.68 5.52
C ALA A 53 -9.32 8.51 7.04
N LEU A 54 -8.20 8.55 7.77
CA LEU A 54 -8.19 8.51 9.24
C LEU A 54 -8.86 9.74 9.85
N THR A 55 -8.54 10.93 9.33
CA THR A 55 -9.10 12.19 9.85
C THR A 55 -10.62 12.28 9.66
N HIS A 56 -11.11 11.83 8.50
CA HIS A 56 -12.53 11.79 8.20
C HIS A 56 -13.25 10.68 8.97
N ALA A 57 -12.61 9.52 9.18
CA ALA A 57 -13.19 8.43 9.96
C ALA A 57 -13.53 8.88 11.38
N SER A 58 -12.59 9.53 12.08
CA SER A 58 -12.84 10.06 13.43
C SER A 58 -13.93 11.13 13.44
N LYS A 59 -14.00 11.98 12.41
CA LYS A 59 -14.97 13.09 12.32
C LYS A 59 -16.34 12.69 11.76
N SER A 60 -16.54 11.42 11.38
CA SER A 60 -17.79 10.95 10.80
C SER A 60 -18.85 10.59 11.86
N THR A 61 -18.49 10.63 13.15
CA THR A 61 -19.35 10.30 14.28
C THR A 61 -19.56 11.52 15.19
N SER A 62 -20.44 11.40 16.19
CA SER A 62 -20.61 12.42 17.23
C SER A 62 -19.33 12.58 18.05
N THR A 63 -19.12 13.76 18.64
CA THR A 63 -17.91 14.10 19.43
C THR A 63 -17.62 13.09 20.55
N GLU A 64 -18.68 12.50 21.14
CA GLU A 64 -18.57 11.47 22.17
C GLU A 64 -17.93 10.16 21.64
N ASN A 65 -18.20 9.80 20.38
CA ASN A 65 -17.73 8.57 19.75
C ASN A 65 -16.52 8.77 18.83
N GLN A 66 -15.99 9.99 18.73
CA GLN A 66 -14.91 10.35 17.80
C GLN A 66 -13.60 9.63 18.13
N GLU A 67 -13.28 9.45 19.42
CA GLU A 67 -12.09 8.72 19.86
C GLU A 67 -12.20 7.23 19.50
N MET A 68 -13.37 6.62 19.72
CA MET A 68 -13.63 5.23 19.35
C MET A 68 -13.60 5.01 17.83
N ALA A 69 -14.16 5.94 17.04
CA ALA A 69 -14.11 5.86 15.59
C ALA A 69 -12.67 5.96 15.05
N GLY A 70 -11.86 6.84 15.64
CA GLY A 70 -10.44 6.96 15.32
C GLY A 70 -9.63 5.72 15.67
N SER A 71 -9.87 5.13 16.84
CA SER A 71 -9.19 3.90 17.25
C SER A 71 -9.56 2.71 16.36
N MET A 72 -10.83 2.57 15.99
CA MET A 72 -11.27 1.56 15.02
C MET A 72 -10.59 1.74 13.65
N ALA A 73 -10.53 2.97 13.13
CA ALA A 73 -9.85 3.26 11.86
C ALA A 73 -8.36 2.88 11.91
N ALA A 74 -7.67 3.13 13.03
CA ALA A 74 -6.29 2.72 13.24
C ALA A 74 -6.14 1.19 13.28
N VAL A 75 -7.08 0.48 13.92
CA VAL A 75 -7.10 -1.01 13.93
C VAL A 75 -7.25 -1.55 12.51
N PHE A 76 -8.16 -1.01 11.69
CA PHE A 76 -8.32 -1.43 10.29
C PHE A 76 -7.08 -1.16 9.45
N LEU A 77 -6.39 -0.04 9.68
CA LEU A 77 -5.10 0.22 9.04
C LEU A 77 -4.06 -0.84 9.45
N GLY A 78 -3.96 -1.16 10.75
CA GLY A 78 -3.07 -2.20 11.26
C GLY A 78 -3.37 -3.58 10.67
N LEU A 79 -4.65 -3.96 10.56
CA LEU A 79 -5.08 -5.19 9.90
C LEU A 79 -4.67 -5.22 8.42
N GLY A 80 -4.82 -4.10 7.71
CA GLY A 80 -4.37 -3.97 6.32
C GLY A 80 -2.86 -4.16 6.18
N LEU A 81 -2.07 -3.60 7.09
CA LEU A 81 -0.61 -3.78 7.13
C LEU A 81 -0.23 -5.23 7.40
N LEU A 82 -0.91 -5.89 8.35
CA LEU A 82 -0.71 -7.31 8.64
C LEU A 82 -0.97 -8.19 7.41
N LEU A 83 -2.11 -7.99 6.75
CA LEU A 83 -2.46 -8.71 5.53
C LEU A 83 -1.47 -8.43 4.39
N GLY A 84 -1.00 -7.18 4.28
CA GLY A 84 0.06 -6.78 3.36
C GLY A 84 1.37 -7.54 3.60
N SER A 85 1.83 -7.62 4.85
CA SER A 85 3.03 -8.38 5.20
C SER A 85 2.89 -9.88 4.91
N LEU A 86 1.73 -10.48 5.20
CA LEU A 86 1.49 -11.90 4.90
C LEU A 86 1.45 -12.18 3.39
N SER A 87 0.75 -11.35 2.62
CA SER A 87 0.69 -11.47 1.17
C SER A 87 2.04 -11.22 0.49
N SER A 88 2.91 -10.40 1.08
CA SER A 88 4.27 -10.12 0.56
C SER A 88 5.08 -11.39 0.34
N TYR A 89 4.96 -12.38 1.23
CA TYR A 89 5.66 -13.68 1.08
C TYR A 89 5.25 -14.41 -0.21
N GLY A 90 3.96 -14.36 -0.57
CA GLY A 90 3.45 -14.96 -1.80
C GLY A 90 4.01 -14.27 -3.04
N THR A 91 4.02 -12.94 -3.05
CA THR A 91 4.60 -12.15 -4.15
C THR A 91 6.11 -12.34 -4.29
N VAL A 92 6.87 -12.44 -3.19
CA VAL A 92 8.32 -12.70 -3.26
C VAL A 92 8.62 -14.12 -3.73
N LYS A 93 7.77 -15.09 -3.40
CA LYS A 93 7.88 -16.46 -3.96
C LYS A 93 7.55 -16.51 -5.45
N LEU A 94 6.78 -15.53 -5.95
CA LEU A 94 6.42 -15.43 -7.36
C LEU A 94 7.59 -14.92 -8.21
N LEU A 95 8.44 -14.03 -7.67
CA LEU A 95 9.67 -13.55 -8.30
C LEU A 95 10.53 -14.72 -8.74
#